data_AF-A0A2D4PVP4-F1
#
_entry.id   AF-A0A2D4PVP4-F1
#
_cell.length_a   1.000
_cell.length_b   1.000
_cell.length_c   1.000
_cell.angle_alpha   90.00
_cell.angle_beta   90.00
_cell.angle_gamma   90.00
#
_symmetry.space_group_name_H-M   'P 1'
#
loop_
_entity.id
_entity.type
_entity.pdbx_description
1 polymer ?
#
loop_
_entity_poly.entity_id
_entity_poly.type
_entity_poly.pdbx_seq_one_letter_code
_entity_poly.pdbx_strand_id
1 'polypeptide(L)'
;MSPLLFILTMEVLLNQIRQRKEIIGLKSKKEYKVQAFADDLVFFVEDPMESGIYLIQELEEYGVVAGLKINKDKTKVITRILTESQKKRIWKGNWDYKMLKNLNT
;
A
#
# COMPACT_ATOMS: atom_id res chain seq x y z
N MET A 1 -6.25 -21.86 3.48
CA MET A 1 -6.27 -21.58 2.02
C MET A 1 -5.17 -22.40 1.36
N SER A 2 -5.37 -22.92 0.14
CA SER A 2 -4.27 -23.57 -0.61
C SER A 2 -3.26 -22.52 -1.08
N PRO A 3 -1.94 -22.78 -1.04
CA PRO A 3 -0.92 -21.81 -1.46
C PRO A 3 -1.13 -21.30 -2.90
N LEU A 4 -1.49 -22.20 -3.83
CA LEU A 4 -1.74 -21.83 -5.22
C LEU A 4 -2.96 -20.91 -5.35
N LEU A 5 -4.04 -21.21 -4.63
CA LEU A 5 -5.25 -20.41 -4.66
C LEU A 5 -5.00 -19.01 -4.10
N PHE A 6 -4.22 -18.91 -3.01
CA PHE A 6 -3.83 -17.63 -2.43
C PHE A 6 -3.03 -16.76 -3.41
N ILE A 7 -2.05 -17.35 -4.11
CA ILE A 7 -1.27 -16.65 -5.13
C ILE A 7 -2.17 -16.14 -6.26
N LEU A 8 -3.11 -16.98 -6.74
CA LEU A 8 -4.03 -16.58 -7.81
C LEU A 8 -4.96 -15.44 -7.40
N THR A 9 -5.57 -15.50 -6.20
CA THR A 9 -6.44 -14.42 -5.72
C THR A 9 -5.65 -13.14 -5.46
N MET A 10 -4.41 -13.26 -4.98
CA MET A 10 -3.55 -12.10 -4.75
C MET A 10 -3.12 -11.45 -6.06
N GLU A 11 -2.83 -12.20 -7.12
CA GLU A 11 -2.52 -11.61 -8.43
C GLU A 11 -3.68 -10.78 -8.99
N VAL A 12 -4.94 -11.16 -8.71
CA VAL A 12 -6.11 -10.34 -9.07
C VAL A 12 -6.06 -8.96 -8.40
N LEU A 13 -5.81 -8.91 -7.09
CA LEU A 13 -5.64 -7.66 -6.34
C LEU A 13 -4.46 -6.84 -6.89
N LEU A 14 -3.31 -7.48 -7.10
CA LEU A 14 -2.11 -6.81 -7.61
C LEU A 14 -2.37 -6.20 -8.99
N ASN A 15 -3.13 -6.89 -9.84
CA ASN A 15 -3.49 -6.41 -11.16
C ASN A 15 -4.47 -5.21 -11.08
N GLN A 16 -5.46 -5.25 -10.18
CA GLN A 16 -6.35 -4.11 -9.94
C GLN A 16 -5.57 -2.86 -9.52
N ILE A 17 -4.64 -3.00 -8.56
CA ILE A 17 -3.80 -1.90 -8.10
C ILE A 17 -2.90 -1.37 -9.21
N ARG A 18 -2.31 -2.25 -10.03
CA ARG A 18 -1.47 -1.84 -11.18
C ARG A 18 -2.27 -1.01 -12.19
N GLN A 19 -3.51 -1.41 -12.49
CA GLN A 19 -4.34 -0.79 -13.53
C GLN A 19 -5.11 0.47 -13.06
N ARG A 20 -5.39 0.60 -11.75
CA ARG A 20 -6.14 1.73 -11.19
C ARG A 20 -5.34 3.02 -11.36
N LYS A 21 -5.93 4.01 -12.06
CA LYS A 21 -5.24 5.27 -12.45
C LYS A 21 -5.09 6.24 -11.28
N GLU A 22 -5.99 6.12 -10.31
CA GLU A 22 -6.06 6.91 -9.09
C GLU A 22 -4.95 6.52 -8.09
N ILE A 23 -4.46 5.28 -8.17
CA ILE A 23 -3.29 4.83 -7.43
C ILE A 23 -2.06 5.18 -8.25
N ILE A 24 -1.40 6.27 -7.89
CA ILE A 24 -0.20 6.76 -8.56
C ILE A 24 1.03 6.23 -7.82
N GLY A 25 1.85 5.47 -8.53
CA GLY A 25 3.06 4.85 -8.01
C GLY A 25 4.31 5.72 -8.16
N LEU A 26 5.46 5.17 -7.79
CA LEU A 26 6.74 5.82 -8.02
C LEU A 26 7.06 5.85 -9.52
N LYS A 27 7.12 7.05 -10.10
CA LYS A 27 7.53 7.27 -11.49
C LYS A 27 9.04 7.37 -11.60
N SER A 28 9.63 6.42 -12.31
CA SER A 28 11.03 6.50 -12.75
C SER A 28 11.05 6.31 -14.28
N LYS A 29 11.66 5.23 -14.79
CA LYS A 29 11.50 4.83 -16.22
C LYS A 29 10.14 4.19 -16.53
N LYS A 30 9.52 3.61 -15.51
CA LYS A 30 8.17 3.04 -15.50
C LYS A 30 7.53 3.41 -14.16
N GLU A 31 6.21 3.28 -14.08
CA GLU A 31 5.48 3.44 -12.82
C GLU A 31 5.54 2.15 -12.00
N TYR A 32 6.00 2.26 -10.76
CA TYR A 32 6.04 1.15 -9.81
C TYR A 32 4.99 1.39 -8.72
N LYS A 33 3.98 0.53 -8.63
CA LYS A 33 2.89 0.64 -7.64
C LYS A 33 2.95 -0.41 -6.55
N VAL A 34 3.34 -1.63 -6.88
CA VAL A 34 3.31 -2.76 -5.94
C VAL A 34 4.37 -3.80 -6.25
N GLN A 35 4.89 -4.42 -5.20
CA GLN A 35 5.74 -5.60 -5.21
C GLN A 35 5.24 -6.59 -4.16
N ALA A 36 5.24 -7.88 -4.50
CA ALA A 36 4.76 -8.95 -3.63
C ALA A 36 5.87 -9.98 -3.40
N PHE A 37 6.03 -10.40 -2.15
CA PHE A 37 7.00 -11.40 -1.69
C PHE A 37 6.30 -12.40 -0.77
N ALA A 38 5.82 -13.52 -1.32
CA ALA A 38 5.00 -14.49 -0.58
C ALA A 38 3.83 -13.80 0.15
N ASP A 39 3.83 -13.74 1.47
CA ASP A 39 2.81 -13.08 2.29
C ASP A 39 3.06 -11.57 2.54
N ASP A 40 4.25 -11.06 2.22
CA ASP A 40 4.61 -9.65 2.38
C ASP A 40 4.31 -8.84 1.11
N LEU A 41 3.56 -7.75 1.26
CA LEU A 41 3.24 -6.81 0.19
C LEU A 41 3.87 -5.45 0.46
N VAL A 42 4.51 -4.88 -0.58
CA VAL A 42 5.10 -3.55 -0.56
C VAL A 42 4.43 -2.69 -1.61
N PHE A 43 3.88 -1.56 -1.18
CA PHE A 43 3.22 -0.60 -2.06
C PHE A 43 4.02 0.70 -2.15
N PHE A 44 4.03 1.27 -3.35
CA PHE A 44 4.67 2.55 -3.64
C PHE A 44 3.59 3.52 -4.06
N VAL A 45 3.52 4.65 -3.37
CA VAL A 45 2.51 5.67 -3.60
C VAL A 45 3.20 7.04 -3.65
N GLU A 46 2.96 7.79 -4.72
CA GLU A 46 3.54 9.13 -4.91
C GLU A 46 2.90 10.15 -3.96
N ASP A 47 1.56 10.22 -3.95
CA ASP A 47 0.80 11.03 -2.99
C ASP A 47 -0.03 10.13 -2.05
N PRO A 48 0.41 9.91 -0.80
CA PRO A 48 -0.33 9.09 0.14
C PRO A 48 -1.67 9.71 0.59
N MET A 49 -1.87 11.02 0.42
CA MET A 49 -3.13 11.69 0.81
C MET A 49 -4.24 11.47 -0.20
N GLU A 50 -3.91 11.28 -1.47
CA GLU A 50 -4.90 11.03 -2.53
C GLU A 50 -4.85 9.55 -2.96
N SER A 51 -3.74 9.11 -3.55
CA SER A 51 -3.57 7.75 -4.05
C SER A 51 -3.58 6.70 -2.94
N GLY A 52 -3.16 7.06 -1.72
CA GLY A 52 -3.18 6.15 -0.58
C GLY A 52 -4.59 5.75 -0.16
N ILE A 53 -5.58 6.65 -0.31
CA ILE A 53 -6.99 6.35 0.03
C ILE A 53 -7.51 5.25 -0.89
N TYR A 54 -7.30 5.38 -2.20
CA TYR A 54 -7.71 4.38 -3.18
C TYR A 54 -7.01 3.04 -2.97
N LEU A 55 -5.72 3.05 -2.60
CA LEU A 55 -5.00 1.83 -2.26
C LEU A 55 -5.61 1.11 -1.06
N ILE A 56 -5.92 1.81 0.02
CA ILE A 56 -6.55 1.19 1.19
C ILE A 56 -7.93 0.64 0.84
N GLN A 57 -8.70 1.37 0.03
CA GLN A 57 -10.00 0.90 -0.43
C GLN A 57 -9.90 -0.44 -1.19
N GLU A 58 -8.98 -0.58 -2.15
CA GLU A 58 -8.75 -1.86 -2.86
C GLU A 58 -8.40 -3.00 -1.89
N LEU A 59 -7.53 -2.72 -0.91
CA LEU A 59 -7.09 -3.71 0.06
C LEU A 59 -8.22 -4.14 1.01
N GLU A 60 -9.09 -3.21 1.40
CA GLU A 60 -10.26 -3.48 2.23
C GLU A 60 -11.32 -4.27 1.46
N GLU A 61 -11.65 -3.86 0.23
CA GLU A 61 -12.60 -4.57 -0.64
C GLU A 61 -12.14 -6.00 -0.92
N TYR A 62 -10.87 -6.18 -1.27
CA TYR A 62 -10.28 -7.52 -1.40
C TYR A 62 -10.32 -8.30 -0.09
N GLY A 63 -10.02 -7.65 1.04
CA GLY A 63 -10.05 -8.26 2.36
C GLY A 63 -11.44 -8.81 2.72
N VAL A 64 -12.51 -8.08 2.40
CA VAL A 64 -13.90 -8.52 2.61
C VAL A 64 -14.19 -9.78 1.78
N VAL A 65 -13.76 -9.83 0.52
CA VAL A 65 -14.02 -10.98 -0.37
C VAL A 65 -13.17 -12.19 0.00
N ALA A 66 -11.90 -11.98 0.34
CA ALA A 66 -10.94 -13.04 0.65
C ALA A 66 -11.02 -13.53 2.10
N GLY A 67 -11.77 -12.85 2.96
CA GLY A 67 -11.79 -13.12 4.41
C GLY A 67 -10.46 -12.77 5.09
N LEU A 68 -9.75 -11.76 4.58
CA LEU A 68 -8.44 -11.32 5.05
C LEU A 68 -8.52 -9.91 5.64
N LYS A 69 -7.62 -9.60 6.56
CA LYS A 69 -7.51 -8.27 7.17
C LYS A 69 -6.05 -7.81 7.19
N ILE A 70 -5.84 -6.55 6.85
CA ILE A 70 -4.54 -5.91 6.98
C ILE A 70 -4.10 -5.95 8.45
N ASN A 71 -2.89 -6.44 8.69
CA ASN A 71 -2.29 -6.45 10.01
C ASN A 71 -1.60 -5.10 10.28
N LYS A 72 -2.32 -4.16 10.90
CA LYS A 72 -1.83 -2.81 11.22
C LYS A 72 -0.56 -2.80 12.07
N ASP A 73 -0.38 -3.80 12.95
CA ASP A 73 0.81 -3.89 13.81
C ASP A 73 2.09 -4.23 13.04
N LYS A 74 1.93 -5.00 11.94
CA LYS A 74 3.00 -5.40 11.04
C LYS A 74 3.19 -4.40 9.88
N THR A 75 2.14 -3.73 9.45
CA THR A 75 2.20 -2.75 8.35
C THR A 75 3.00 -1.54 8.78
N LYS A 76 4.01 -1.21 7.97
CA LYS A 76 4.88 -0.05 8.19
C LYS A 76 4.80 0.87 7.00
N VAL A 77 4.80 2.17 7.28
CA VAL A 77 4.83 3.20 6.24
C VAL A 77 6.19 3.88 6.29
N ILE A 78 6.88 3.91 5.15
CA ILE A 78 8.18 4.53 4.99
C ILE A 78 8.01 5.75 4.10
N THR A 79 8.45 6.91 4.58
CA THR A 79 8.25 8.18 3.88
C THR A 79 9.58 8.86 3.63
N ARG A 80 10.00 8.97 2.37
CA ARG A 80 11.31 9.53 2.01
C ARG A 80 11.29 11.04 1.78
N ILE A 81 10.21 11.58 1.20
CA ILE A 81 10.10 12.99 0.79
C ILE A 81 8.80 13.59 1.36
N LEU A 82 8.55 13.42 2.66
CA LEU A 82 7.44 14.10 3.31
C LEU A 82 7.96 15.21 4.20
N THR A 83 7.44 16.41 3.99
CA THR A 83 7.61 17.55 4.89
C THR A 83 6.95 17.27 6.23
N GLU A 84 7.41 17.94 7.30
CA GLU A 84 6.82 17.79 8.64
C GLU A 84 5.31 18.14 8.68
N SER A 85 4.85 19.02 7.80
CA SER A 85 3.42 19.34 7.63
C SER A 85 2.65 18.19 6.97
N GLN A 86 3.19 17.53 5.95
CA GLN A 86 2.59 16.35 5.34
C GLN A 86 2.58 15.14 6.29
N LYS A 87 3.64 14.92 7.06
CA LYS A 87 3.66 13.88 8.11
C LYS A 87 2.54 14.10 9.13
N LYS A 88 2.33 15.33 9.60
CA LYS A 88 1.22 15.69 10.49
C LYS A 88 -0.15 15.48 9.84
N ARG A 89 -0.28 15.70 8.53
CA ARG A 89 -1.53 15.46 7.78
C ARG A 89 -1.85 13.97 7.65
N ILE A 90 -0.86 13.12 7.37
CA ILE A 90 -1.05 11.66 7.39
C ILE A 90 -1.47 11.20 8.79
N TRP A 91 -0.84 11.74 9.84
CA TRP A 91 -1.19 11.45 11.23
C TRP A 91 -2.61 11.89 11.60
N LYS A 92 -3.05 13.06 11.11
CA LYS A 92 -4.45 13.53 11.25
C LYS A 92 -5.44 12.76 10.38
N GLY A 93 -4.98 12.16 9.29
CA GLY A 93 -5.78 11.37 8.34
C GLY A 93 -6.19 9.98 8.86
N ASN A 94 -6.01 9.70 10.15
CA ASN A 94 -6.44 8.46 10.81
C ASN A 94 -5.70 7.18 10.35
N TRP A 95 -4.46 7.34 9.84
CA TRP A 95 -3.58 6.23 9.49
C TRP A 95 -2.91 5.67 10.77
N ASP A 96 -3.56 4.69 11.40
CA ASP A 96 -3.05 3.99 12.61
C ASP A 96 -1.95 2.97 12.28
N TYR A 97 -0.97 3.38 11.47
CA TYR A 97 0.14 2.54 10.99
C TYR A 97 1.48 3.03 11.56
N LYS A 98 2.38 2.10 11.87
CA LYS A 98 3.71 2.44 12.38
C LYS A 98 4.55 3.10 11.28
N MET A 99 4.79 4.40 11.41
CA MET A 99 5.73 5.14 10.56
C MET A 99 7.16 4.81 10.98
N LEU A 100 7.96 4.28 10.05
CA LEU A 100 9.41 4.17 10.27
C LEU A 100 10.07 5.50 9.94
N LYS A 101 10.79 6.08 10.92
CA LYS A 101 11.61 7.28 10.69
C LYS A 101 12.77 6.93 9.74
N ASN A 102 12.86 7.71 8.67
CA ASN A 102 13.98 7.92 7.74
C ASN A 102 15.02 6.78 7.61
N LEU A 103 15.12 6.20 6.42
CA LEU A 103 16.37 5.61 5.96
C LEU A 103 17.35 6.77 5.70
N ASN A 104 18.13 7.14 6.70
CA ASN A 104 19.34 7.93 6.48
C ASN A 104 20.35 7.01 5.79
N THR A 105 20.52 7.18 4.49
CA THR A 105 21.70 6.75 3.74
C THR A 105 22.57 7.96 3.47
#